data_AF-A0A9W7TQW6-F1
#
_entry.id   AF-A0A9W7TQW6-F1
#
_cell.length_a   1.000
_cell.length_b   1.000
_cell.length_c   1.000
_cell.angle_alpha   90.00
_cell.angle_beta   90.00
_cell.angle_gamma   90.00
#
_symmetry.space_group_name_H-M   'P 1'
#
loop_
_entity.id
_entity.type
_entity.pdbx_description
1 polymer ?
#
loop_
_entity_poly.entity_id
_entity_poly.type
_entity_poly.pdbx_seq_one_letter_code
_entity_poly.pdbx_strand_id
1 'polypeptide(L)'
;MMRWVKSCGIITLLCACLCCVSVNGCPHKCSCSGSHVDCQGQGFKTVPKGIPRNAERLDLDRNNITRITKVDFSGLKNLRVLHLENNQISVIERGAFQDLKQLERIRINRNRLQVLPELLFQSTPKLGRLPSRCDSLKQSEGLGQA
;
A
#
# COMPACT_ATOMS: atom_id res chain seq x y z
N MET A 1 59.56 10.48 -26.47
CA MET A 1 58.18 10.98 -26.48
C MET A 1 57.81 11.38 -25.05
N MET A 2 57.53 12.68 -24.83
CA MET A 2 56.85 13.34 -23.68
C MET A 2 57.25 12.90 -22.24
N ARG A 3 58.21 13.54 -21.56
CA ARG A 3 58.21 14.81 -20.78
C ARG A 3 57.35 14.86 -19.48
N TRP A 4 58.09 14.78 -18.35
CA TRP A 4 58.09 15.54 -17.07
C TRP A 4 56.78 15.84 -16.28
N VAL A 5 56.54 15.19 -15.13
CA VAL A 5 56.76 15.51 -13.67
C VAL A 5 55.84 16.54 -12.97
N LYS A 6 55.38 16.12 -11.77
CA LYS A 6 54.86 16.83 -10.58
C LYS A 6 53.55 17.62 -10.74
N SER A 7 52.53 17.27 -9.94
CA SER A 7 52.21 18.06 -8.73
C SER A 7 51.04 17.46 -7.95
N CYS A 8 51.25 17.24 -6.66
CA CYS A 8 50.20 17.09 -5.65
C CYS A 8 49.62 18.50 -5.43
N GLY A 9 48.45 18.77 -6.00
CA GLY A 9 47.81 20.08 -5.99
C GLY A 9 46.37 19.97 -5.50
N ILE A 10 46.09 20.70 -4.43
CA ILE A 10 44.82 20.84 -3.75
C ILE A 10 43.71 21.26 -4.72
N ILE A 11 42.73 20.39 -4.92
CA ILE A 11 41.38 20.82 -5.31
C ILE A 11 40.43 20.16 -4.33
N THR A 12 40.17 20.83 -3.20
CA THR A 12 38.98 20.60 -2.38
C THR A 12 37.76 20.97 -3.22
N LEU A 13 37.42 20.10 -4.17
CA LEU A 13 36.10 20.06 -4.74
C LEU A 13 35.23 19.47 -3.64
N LEU A 14 34.41 20.33 -3.06
CA LEU A 14 33.24 20.00 -2.26
C LEU A 14 32.54 18.80 -2.91
N CYS A 15 32.94 17.60 -2.52
CA CYS A 15 32.05 16.47 -2.53
C CYS A 15 31.14 16.73 -1.34
N ALA A 16 30.21 17.68 -1.53
CA ALA A 16 28.96 17.65 -0.82
C ALA A 16 28.35 16.31 -1.21
N CYS A 17 28.74 15.28 -0.45
CA CYS A 17 28.06 14.02 -0.43
C CYS A 17 26.71 14.30 0.26
N LEU A 18 25.84 15.00 -0.46
CA LEU A 18 24.40 14.98 -0.35
C LEU A 18 23.86 13.60 -0.79
N CYS A 19 24.71 12.57 -0.85
CA CYS A 19 24.31 11.20 -1.07
C CYS A 19 24.17 10.51 0.28
N CYS A 20 23.03 10.73 0.93
CA CYS A 20 22.20 9.62 1.42
C CYS A 20 20.84 10.10 1.97
N VAL A 21 20.01 10.73 1.13
CA VAL A 21 18.56 10.59 1.33
C VAL A 21 17.96 9.95 0.09
N SER A 22 18.32 8.68 -0.11
CA SER A 22 17.46 7.75 -0.80
C SER A 22 17.16 6.63 0.19
N VAL A 23 16.14 6.84 1.03
CA VAL A 23 15.51 5.73 1.78
C VAL A 23 14.65 4.94 0.79
N ASN A 24 15.25 4.49 -0.31
CA ASN A 24 14.66 3.54 -1.24
C ASN A 24 14.92 2.13 -0.70
N GLY A 25 14.52 1.90 0.56
CA GLY A 25 14.45 0.56 1.09
C GLY A 25 13.24 -0.11 0.43
N CYS A 26 13.46 -0.97 -0.56
CA CYS A 26 12.40 -1.89 -0.97
C CYS A 26 12.25 -2.95 0.12
N PRO A 27 11.03 -3.34 0.52
CA PRO A 27 10.86 -4.39 1.52
C PRO A 27 11.54 -5.69 1.08
N HIS A 28 12.21 -6.36 2.02
CA HIS A 28 12.83 -7.65 1.77
C HIS A 28 11.74 -8.67 1.39
N LYS A 29 11.86 -9.31 0.21
CA LYS A 29 10.84 -10.12 -0.52
C LYS A 29 9.95 -9.38 -1.52
N CYS A 30 10.02 -8.06 -1.62
CA CYS A 30 9.31 -7.31 -2.64
C CYS A 30 10.26 -6.89 -3.76
N SER A 31 9.69 -6.63 -4.94
CA SER A 31 10.36 -6.01 -6.07
C SER A 31 9.86 -4.58 -6.23
N CYS A 32 10.77 -3.62 -6.39
CA CYS A 32 10.42 -2.21 -6.55
C CYS A 32 10.96 -1.69 -7.88
N SER A 33 10.09 -1.11 -8.70
CA SER A 33 10.43 -0.49 -9.99
C SER A 33 9.79 0.88 -10.09
N GLY A 34 10.59 1.94 -9.99
CA GLY A 34 10.10 3.31 -9.89
C GLY A 34 9.23 3.51 -8.64
N SER A 35 7.96 3.90 -8.84
CA SER A 35 6.94 4.05 -7.78
C SER A 35 6.05 2.81 -7.62
N HIS A 36 6.34 1.73 -8.35
CA HIS A 36 5.62 0.47 -8.25
C HIS A 36 6.30 -0.48 -7.25
N VAL A 37 5.53 -1.01 -6.31
CA VAL A 37 5.98 -1.98 -5.30
C VAL A 37 5.18 -3.26 -5.44
N ASP A 38 5.85 -4.33 -5.87
CA ASP A 38 5.28 -5.67 -6.06
C ASP A 38 5.70 -6.59 -4.91
N CYS A 39 4.71 -7.02 -4.14
CA CYS A 39 4.85 -7.92 -2.99
C CYS A 39 3.90 -9.13 -3.11
N GLN A 40 3.51 -9.52 -4.33
CA GLN A 40 2.53 -10.58 -4.57
C GLN A 40 3.07 -11.96 -4.19
N GLY A 41 2.21 -12.81 -3.61
CA GLY A 41 2.54 -14.23 -3.42
C GLY A 41 3.66 -14.54 -2.42
N GLN A 42 4.08 -13.57 -1.59
CA GLN A 42 5.23 -13.70 -0.70
C GLN A 42 4.90 -14.34 0.67
N GLY A 43 3.63 -14.70 0.89
CA GLY A 43 3.15 -15.32 2.13
C GLY A 43 3.09 -14.36 3.31
N PHE A 44 2.99 -13.05 3.06
CA PHE A 44 2.92 -12.04 4.12
C PHE A 44 1.69 -12.25 5.01
N LYS A 45 1.90 -12.27 6.33
CA LYS A 45 0.80 -12.34 7.34
C LYS A 45 0.29 -10.96 7.76
N THR A 46 1.08 -9.93 7.49
CA THR A 46 0.84 -8.51 7.77
C THR A 46 1.42 -7.69 6.63
N VAL A 47 1.00 -6.43 6.48
CA VAL A 47 1.63 -5.52 5.51
C VAL A 47 3.13 -5.38 5.84
N PRO A 48 4.04 -5.55 4.86
CA PRO A 48 5.48 -5.43 5.10
C PRO A 48 5.87 -4.00 5.45
N LYS A 49 6.82 -3.85 6.37
CA LYS A 49 7.38 -2.53 6.72
C LYS A 49 8.35 -2.07 5.63
N GLY A 50 8.59 -0.76 5.59
CA GLY A 50 9.56 -0.16 4.68
C GLY A 50 9.05 0.02 3.26
N ILE A 51 7.73 0.13 3.06
CA ILE A 51 7.19 0.50 1.77
C ILE A 51 7.64 1.94 1.45
N PRO A 52 8.25 2.20 0.28
CA PRO A 52 8.71 3.54 -0.10
C PRO A 52 7.57 4.57 -0.06
N ARG A 53 7.83 5.75 0.51
CA ARG A 53 6.81 6.82 0.66
C ARG A 53 6.36 7.41 -0.69
N ASN A 54 7.16 7.24 -1.73
CA ASN A 54 6.85 7.64 -3.10
C ASN A 54 6.08 6.55 -3.88
N ALA A 55 5.68 5.44 -3.25
CA ALA A 55 4.90 4.41 -3.92
C ALA A 55 3.55 4.95 -4.40
N GLU A 56 3.24 4.71 -5.68
CA GLU A 56 1.96 5.05 -6.30
C GLU A 56 1.09 3.82 -6.52
N ARG A 57 1.72 2.64 -6.66
CA ARG A 57 1.04 1.37 -6.86
C ARG A 57 1.67 0.30 -5.97
N LEU A 58 0.85 -0.31 -5.12
CA LEU A 58 1.24 -1.35 -4.18
C LEU A 58 0.41 -2.62 -4.42
N ASP A 59 1.10 -3.70 -4.79
CA ASP A 59 0.50 -5.01 -5.02
C ASP A 59 0.83 -5.94 -3.86
N LEU A 60 -0.17 -6.26 -3.05
CA LEU A 60 -0.11 -7.16 -1.88
C LEU A 60 -1.05 -8.35 -2.03
N ASP A 61 -1.56 -8.61 -3.23
CA ASP A 61 -2.46 -9.71 -3.49
C ASP A 61 -1.79 -11.09 -3.33
N ARG A 62 -2.63 -12.11 -3.15
CA ARG A 62 -2.21 -13.52 -2.97
C ARG A 62 -1.27 -13.72 -1.77
N ASN A 63 -1.48 -12.97 -0.70
CA ASN A 63 -0.78 -13.13 0.56
C ASN A 63 -1.71 -13.72 1.65
N ASN A 64 -1.22 -13.80 2.88
CA ASN A 64 -1.95 -14.31 4.04
C ASN A 64 -2.26 -13.21 5.05
N ILE A 65 -2.47 -11.97 4.58
CA ILE A 65 -2.69 -10.81 5.46
C ILE A 65 -4.03 -10.97 6.15
N THR A 66 -4.05 -10.83 7.48
CA THR A 66 -5.26 -11.07 8.29
C THR A 66 -5.86 -9.80 8.89
N ARG A 67 -5.04 -8.77 9.11
CA ARG A 67 -5.43 -7.50 9.71
C ARG A 67 -4.71 -6.36 9.01
N ILE A 68 -5.40 -5.23 8.86
CA ILE A 68 -4.82 -3.95 8.43
C ILE A 68 -4.93 -2.97 9.60
N THR A 69 -3.79 -2.41 9.98
CA THR A 69 -3.65 -1.48 11.11
C THR A 69 -3.53 -0.03 10.66
N LYS A 70 -3.68 0.91 11.61
CA LYS A 70 -3.49 2.35 11.33
C LYS A 70 -2.11 2.71 10.76
N VAL A 71 -1.08 1.92 11.09
CA VAL A 71 0.31 2.23 10.73
C VAL A 71 0.75 1.62 9.41
N ASP A 72 0.05 0.58 8.92
CA ASP A 72 0.47 -0.22 7.76
C ASP A 72 0.64 0.61 6.48
N PHE A 73 -0.21 1.61 6.28
CA PHE A 73 -0.18 2.51 5.12
C PHE A 73 0.13 3.96 5.48
N SER A 74 0.63 4.21 6.70
CA SER A 74 0.89 5.57 7.16
C SER A 74 1.94 6.25 6.29
N GLY A 75 1.65 7.50 5.90
CA GLY A 75 2.56 8.31 5.07
C GLY A 75 2.61 7.94 3.59
N LEU A 76 1.87 6.94 3.10
CA LEU A 76 1.76 6.59 1.67
C LEU A 76 0.80 7.54 0.93
N LYS A 77 1.06 8.84 1.01
CA LYS A 77 0.17 9.90 0.53
C LYS A 77 -0.03 9.91 -0.99
N ASN A 78 0.94 9.38 -1.73
CA ASN A 78 0.94 9.30 -3.18
C ASN A 78 0.34 8.00 -3.72
N LEU A 79 -0.11 7.09 -2.84
CA LEU A 79 -0.64 5.81 -3.29
C LEU A 79 -1.97 6.01 -4.02
N ARG A 80 -2.03 5.55 -5.27
CA ARG A 80 -3.19 5.65 -6.16
C ARG A 80 -3.87 4.30 -6.35
N VAL A 81 -3.10 3.22 -6.36
CA VAL A 81 -3.62 1.86 -6.55
C VAL A 81 -3.12 0.92 -5.47
N LEU A 82 -4.06 0.24 -4.80
CA LEU A 82 -3.78 -0.75 -3.77
C LEU A 82 -4.51 -2.06 -4.08
N HIS A 83 -3.75 -3.13 -4.26
CA HIS A 83 -4.29 -4.47 -4.47
C HIS A 83 -4.08 -5.33 -3.21
N LEU A 84 -5.17 -5.86 -2.67
CA LEU A 84 -5.23 -6.69 -1.45
C LEU A 84 -6.09 -7.94 -1.68
N GLU A 85 -6.45 -8.25 -2.92
CA GLU A 85 -7.28 -9.41 -3.26
C GLU A 85 -6.60 -10.75 -2.92
N ASN A 86 -7.42 -11.76 -2.65
CA ASN A 86 -6.93 -13.10 -2.25
C ASN A 86 -6.02 -13.05 -1.00
N ASN A 87 -6.46 -12.35 0.04
CA ASN A 87 -5.87 -12.37 1.37
C ASN A 87 -6.87 -12.96 2.38
N GLN A 88 -6.57 -12.86 3.68
CA GLN A 88 -7.42 -13.39 4.76
C GLN A 88 -7.89 -12.25 5.68
N ILE A 89 -8.01 -11.03 5.16
CA ILE A 89 -8.27 -9.83 5.95
C ILE A 89 -9.67 -9.93 6.55
N SER A 90 -9.73 -9.92 7.88
CA SER A 90 -10.97 -9.96 8.66
C SER A 90 -11.22 -8.68 9.44
N VAL A 91 -10.16 -7.91 9.72
CA VAL A 91 -10.23 -6.68 10.50
C VAL A 91 -9.43 -5.57 9.80
N ILE A 92 -10.05 -4.40 9.70
CA ILE A 92 -9.42 -3.15 9.27
C ILE A 92 -9.64 -2.13 10.38
N GLU A 93 -8.55 -1.63 10.95
CA GLU A 93 -8.63 -0.64 12.01
C GLU A 93 -9.17 0.71 11.52
N ARG A 94 -9.88 1.42 12.40
CA ARG A 94 -10.38 2.77 12.10
C ARG A 94 -9.20 3.69 11.73
N GLY A 95 -9.29 4.31 10.56
CA GLY A 95 -8.24 5.21 10.07
C GLY A 95 -7.06 4.52 9.38
N ALA A 96 -7.09 3.20 9.14
CA ALA A 96 -6.08 2.47 8.37
C ALA A 96 -5.74 3.11 7.00
N PHE A 97 -6.72 3.77 6.38
CA PHE A 97 -6.57 4.40 5.07
C PHE A 97 -6.58 5.93 5.12
N GLN A 98 -6.49 6.53 6.31
CA GLN A 98 -6.67 7.97 6.49
C GLN A 98 -5.67 8.81 5.68
N ASP A 99 -4.45 8.31 5.47
CA ASP A 99 -3.35 9.02 4.82
C ASP A 99 -3.35 8.81 3.29
N LEU A 100 -4.16 7.88 2.77
CA LEU A 100 -4.22 7.51 1.36
C LEU A 100 -5.05 8.51 0.53
N LYS A 101 -4.66 9.79 0.57
CA LYS A 101 -5.45 10.90 0.01
C LYS A 101 -5.60 10.86 -1.51
N GLN A 102 -4.68 10.19 -2.21
CA GLN A 102 -4.70 10.05 -3.66
C GLN A 102 -5.24 8.70 -4.14
N LEU A 103 -5.78 7.86 -3.25
CA LEU A 103 -6.22 6.52 -3.62
C LEU A 103 -7.40 6.59 -4.57
N GLU A 104 -7.21 6.03 -5.76
CA GLU A 104 -8.18 5.99 -6.86
C GLU A 104 -8.78 4.59 -7.02
N ARG A 105 -8.02 3.56 -6.67
CA ARG A 105 -8.44 2.16 -6.81
C ARG A 105 -7.96 1.31 -5.64
N ILE A 106 -8.90 0.64 -4.99
CA ILE A 106 -8.63 -0.42 -4.01
C ILE A 106 -9.32 -1.70 -4.45
N ARG A 107 -8.58 -2.82 -4.45
CA ARG A 107 -9.13 -4.16 -4.66
C ARG A 107 -8.97 -4.96 -3.38
N ILE A 108 -10.07 -5.40 -2.81
CA ILE A 108 -10.08 -6.14 -1.53
C ILE A 108 -11.00 -7.37 -1.56
N ASN A 109 -11.47 -7.75 -2.75
CA ASN A 109 -12.29 -8.94 -2.96
C ASN A 109 -11.55 -10.22 -2.54
N ARG A 110 -12.31 -11.27 -2.22
CA ARG A 110 -11.76 -12.57 -1.74
C ARG A 110 -10.90 -12.39 -0.49
N ASN A 111 -11.49 -11.71 0.50
CA ASN A 111 -11.01 -11.59 1.88
C ASN A 111 -12.10 -12.12 2.83
N ARG A 112 -11.90 -11.99 4.15
CA ARG A 112 -12.83 -12.46 5.19
C ARG A 112 -13.58 -11.30 5.88
N LEU A 113 -13.74 -10.19 5.18
CA LEU A 113 -14.47 -9.02 5.69
C LEU A 113 -15.96 -9.31 5.72
N GLN A 114 -16.57 -9.22 6.90
CA GLN A 114 -18.03 -9.33 7.06
C GLN A 114 -18.73 -8.01 6.71
N VAL A 115 -18.09 -6.89 7.02
CA VAL A 115 -18.59 -5.54 6.76
C VAL A 115 -17.41 -4.69 6.27
N LEU A 116 -17.59 -4.01 5.13
CA LEU A 116 -16.65 -2.97 4.72
C LEU A 116 -16.92 -1.75 5.59
N PRO A 117 -15.95 -1.27 6.41
CA PRO A 117 -16.18 -0.12 7.27
C PRO A 117 -16.56 1.08 6.40
N GLU A 118 -17.74 1.67 6.63
CA GLU A 118 -18.28 2.82 5.88
C GLU A 118 -17.27 3.99 5.78
N LEU A 119 -16.35 4.08 6.76
CA LEU A 119 -15.27 5.05 6.86
C LEU A 119 -14.19 4.92 5.77
N LEU A 120 -14.13 3.77 5.06
CA LEU A 120 -13.30 3.61 3.86
C LEU A 120 -13.62 4.71 2.84
N PHE A 121 -14.90 5.01 2.64
CA PHE A 121 -15.36 5.95 1.62
C PHE A 121 -15.31 7.41 2.06
N GLN A 122 -15.26 7.69 3.38
CA GLN A 122 -15.07 9.05 3.88
C GLN A 122 -13.62 9.53 3.72
N SER A 123 -12.64 8.62 3.77
CA SER A 123 -11.21 8.97 3.77
C SER A 123 -10.58 9.01 2.37
N THR A 124 -11.21 8.39 1.38
CA THR A 124 -10.73 8.31 -0.01
C THR A 124 -11.77 8.92 -0.98
N PRO A 125 -11.86 10.26 -1.08
CA PRO A 125 -12.93 10.93 -1.84
C PRO A 125 -12.90 10.66 -3.35
N LYS A 126 -11.76 10.18 -3.88
CA LYS A 126 -11.61 9.79 -5.29
C LYS A 126 -12.12 8.37 -5.59
N LEU A 127 -12.37 7.55 -4.58
CA LEU A 127 -12.82 6.19 -4.77
C LEU A 127 -14.31 6.24 -5.15
N GLY A 128 -14.64 5.93 -6.41
CA GLY A 128 -16.03 5.82 -6.85
C GLY A 128 -16.79 4.85 -5.92
N ARG A 129 -17.99 5.23 -5.48
CA ARG A 129 -18.85 4.44 -4.57
C ARG A 129 -18.85 2.97 -5.00
N LEU A 130 -18.23 2.09 -4.21
CA LEU A 130 -18.41 0.66 -4.37
C LEU A 130 -19.83 0.32 -3.88
N PRO A 131 -20.61 -0.51 -4.59
CA PRO A 131 -21.92 -0.93 -4.11
C PRO A 131 -21.74 -1.68 -2.78
N SER A 132 -22.18 -1.09 -1.68
CA SER A 132 -22.33 -1.76 -0.39
C SER A 132 -23.49 -2.75 -0.49
N ARG A 133 -23.27 -3.88 -1.18
CA ARG A 133 -24.29 -4.93 -1.30
C ARG A 133 -24.17 -5.89 -0.12
N CYS A 134 -24.81 -5.54 0.98
CA CYS A 134 -25.18 -6.44 2.07
C CYS A 134 -26.62 -6.13 2.51
N ASP A 135 -27.59 -6.39 1.63
CA ASP A 135 -29.03 -6.42 1.96
C ASP A 135 -29.72 -7.60 1.26
N SER A 136 -29.16 -8.80 1.37
CA SER A 136 -29.82 -9.99 0.82
C SER A 136 -29.79 -11.16 1.78
N LEU A 137 -30.21 -10.95 3.03
CA LEU A 137 -30.71 -12.00 3.91
C LEU A 137 -31.70 -11.41 4.92
N LYS A 138 -32.94 -11.14 4.48
CA LYS A 138 -34.17 -11.22 5.30
C LYS A 138 -35.40 -11.14 4.37
N GLN A 139 -35.68 -12.25 3.70
CA GLN A 139 -37.02 -12.49 3.14
C GLN A 139 -37.36 -13.97 3.38
N SER A 140 -37.80 -14.27 4.59
CA SER A 140 -38.61 -15.45 4.93
C SER A 140 -39.05 -15.38 6.40
N GLU A 141 -39.88 -14.38 6.70
CA GLU A 141 -41.06 -14.61 7.55
C GLU A 141 -42.20 -14.62 6.51
N GLY A 142 -43.00 -15.68 6.31
CA GLY A 142 -43.64 -16.55 7.28
C GLY A 142 -45.08 -16.05 7.48
N LEU A 143 -46.08 -16.90 7.16
CA LEU A 143 -47.55 -16.73 7.23
C LEU A 143 -48.17 -16.20 5.92
N GLY A 144 -49.11 -16.86 5.24
CA GLY A 144 -50.01 -17.94 5.66
C GLY A 144 -51.44 -17.42 5.75
N GLN A 145 -52.24 -17.77 4.73
CA GLN A 145 -53.71 -17.94 4.73
C GLN A 145 -54.65 -16.73 4.88
N ALA A 146 -55.77 -16.89 4.17
CA ALA A 146 -57.04 -16.15 4.13
C ALA A 146 -57.11 -14.93 3.21
#